data_AF-A0A931ELN0-F1
#
_entry.id   AF-A0A931ELN0-F1
#
_cell.length_a   1.000
_cell.length_b   1.000
_cell.length_c   1.000
_cell.angle_alpha   90.00
_cell.angle_beta   90.00
_cell.angle_gamma   90.00
#
_symmetry.space_group_name_H-M   'P 1'
#
loop_
_entity.id
_entity.type
_entity.pdbx_description
1 polymer ?
#
loop_
_entity_poly.entity_id
_entity_poly.type
_entity_poly.pdbx_seq_one_letter_code
_entity_poly.pdbx_strand_id
1 'polypeptide(L)'
;MHDNVPFPFPSSWNLSDPNLFQWIHDRDSSISVLRGMVRLDAYRGGPIDSGFLNSLNDSFAAIRRNGFKVMLRFMYNYDSGGADAPLNTVLGHISQLSSVLQNNADVIVSMQAGFIGAWGEWHNSQNGLDSAANKQTILNALLGALPSIRMVQIRYPVDTMTMYSQPLTAAQAFSGSNQARVGSHNDCFLNPDNDGGTWDPMNGFSTSQLQAYIQQSSQYTPMSGETCEGFWNSSLGDCITAMATMQNYHWDMLNNVTYDPGSGSWPAGNNPRWVSGGCMDTIKRNLGYRFQLSQSQLPTQIKPGGEFYMTFTLSNVGWGKAFNPRGLEVILRHKASGKVYRLALATDPRSWAPGTTTTVVADGGIPSSAPTGDYDVLLNLPDPMSSLYGNPAYSIQLANQNVWESSTGFNSLLKSVNINISASGNSYSGSSWFQ
;
A
#
# COMPACT_ATOMS: atom_id res chain seq x y z
N MET A 1 10.10 -0.14 1.55
CA MET A 1 9.69 1.15 2.15
C MET A 1 10.93 1.80 2.74
N HIS A 2 11.02 3.13 2.76
CA HIS A 2 12.15 3.84 3.37
C HIS A 2 11.71 4.80 4.48
N ASP A 3 12.50 4.91 5.54
CA ASP A 3 12.27 5.90 6.59
C ASP A 3 12.53 7.29 6.05
N ASN A 4 11.54 8.17 6.12
CA ASN A 4 11.56 9.44 5.41
C ASN A 4 12.64 10.45 5.89
N VAL A 5 13.45 10.12 6.91
CA VAL A 5 14.51 10.99 7.44
C VAL A 5 15.61 10.14 8.11
N PRO A 6 16.88 10.57 8.12
CA PRO A 6 17.93 9.92 8.87
C PRO A 6 17.60 9.92 10.36
N PHE A 7 18.08 8.90 11.06
CA PHE A 7 17.99 8.84 12.52
C PHE A 7 18.89 9.92 13.15
N PRO A 8 18.43 10.69 14.16
CA PRO A 8 17.07 10.70 14.73
C PRO A 8 16.06 11.52 13.90
N PHE A 9 14.80 11.09 13.92
CA PHE A 9 13.71 11.75 13.20
C PHE A 9 13.54 13.22 13.64
N PRO A 10 13.39 14.18 12.70
CA PRO A 10 13.23 15.59 13.00
C PRO A 10 11.95 15.84 13.79
N SER A 11 12.02 16.79 14.72
CA SER A 11 10.86 17.25 15.50
C SER A 11 9.80 17.95 14.65
N SER A 12 10.20 18.50 13.49
CA SER A 12 9.29 19.06 12.49
C SER A 12 9.08 18.08 11.33
N TRP A 13 7.84 17.60 11.13
CA TRP A 13 7.47 16.87 9.93
C TRP A 13 7.37 17.82 8.74
N ASN A 14 8.52 18.10 8.12
CA ASN A 14 8.60 18.94 6.94
C ASN A 14 9.44 18.25 5.86
N LEU A 15 8.75 17.66 4.89
CA LEU A 15 9.36 17.01 3.72
C LEU A 15 9.41 17.97 2.52
N SER A 16 9.51 19.28 2.76
CA SER A 16 9.60 20.27 1.68
C SER A 16 10.94 20.24 0.93
N ASP A 17 11.96 19.56 1.44
CA ASP A 17 13.26 19.45 0.76
C ASP A 17 13.14 18.56 -0.49
N PRO A 18 13.25 19.11 -1.71
CA PRO A 18 13.19 18.32 -2.93
C PRO A 18 14.39 17.35 -3.06
N ASN A 19 15.52 17.64 -2.42
CA ASN A 19 16.70 16.77 -2.49
C ASN A 19 16.50 15.46 -1.74
N LEU A 20 15.60 15.42 -0.75
CA LEU A 20 15.28 14.19 -0.01
C LEU A 20 14.77 13.09 -0.94
N PHE A 21 13.78 13.41 -1.78
CA PHE A 21 13.16 12.42 -2.66
C PHE A 21 14.13 11.94 -3.75
N GLN A 22 14.92 12.86 -4.30
CA GLN A 22 15.97 12.51 -5.26
C GLN A 22 17.01 11.60 -4.60
N TRP A 23 17.47 11.94 -3.39
CA TRP A 23 18.43 11.12 -2.64
C TRP A 23 17.91 9.70 -2.36
N ILE A 24 16.62 9.54 -2.06
CA ILE A 24 16.00 8.21 -1.88
C ILE A 24 16.07 7.42 -3.20
N HIS A 25 15.62 8.02 -4.31
CA HIS A 25 15.63 7.36 -5.62
C HIS A 25 17.04 7.02 -6.12
N ASP A 26 18.03 7.90 -5.90
CA ASP A 26 19.42 7.68 -6.30
C ASP A 26 20.04 6.48 -5.57
N ARG A 27 19.61 6.20 -4.34
CA ARG A 27 20.06 5.03 -3.57
C ARG A 27 19.32 3.76 -3.97
N ASP A 28 18.01 3.85 -4.14
CA ASP A 28 17.19 2.70 -4.51
C ASP A 28 15.88 3.15 -5.17
N SER A 29 15.89 3.15 -6.50
CA SER A 29 14.74 3.54 -7.33
C SER A 29 13.53 2.62 -7.21
N SER A 30 13.63 1.50 -6.48
CA SER A 30 12.48 0.62 -6.20
C SER A 30 11.62 1.08 -5.02
N ILE A 31 12.07 2.09 -4.25
CA ILE A 31 11.31 2.63 -3.14
C ILE A 31 10.21 3.55 -3.69
N SER A 32 8.96 3.19 -3.43
CA SER A 32 7.77 3.99 -3.77
C SER A 32 6.93 4.39 -2.56
N VAL A 33 7.29 3.88 -1.36
CA VAL A 33 6.58 4.13 -0.10
C VAL A 33 7.54 4.59 0.98
N LEU A 34 7.17 5.68 1.65
CA LEU A 34 7.86 6.23 2.81
C LEU A 34 7.19 5.78 4.11
N ARG A 35 7.98 5.55 5.16
CA ARG A 35 7.48 5.47 6.53
C ARG A 35 7.33 6.88 7.10
N GLY A 36 6.18 7.10 7.71
CA GLY A 36 5.56 8.39 7.96
C GLY A 36 5.52 8.83 9.44
N MET A 37 6.64 8.85 10.19
CA MET A 37 6.64 9.07 11.65
C MET A 37 6.51 10.54 12.13
N VAL A 38 5.29 11.01 12.34
CA VAL A 38 4.96 12.39 12.75
C VAL A 38 5.03 12.56 14.27
N ARG A 39 5.93 13.44 14.73
CA ARG A 39 6.11 13.83 16.15
C ARG A 39 5.06 14.85 16.59
N LEU A 40 4.39 14.60 17.71
CA LEU A 40 3.40 15.49 18.34
C LEU A 40 3.79 15.88 19.77
N ASP A 41 5.04 15.66 20.16
CA ASP A 41 5.57 15.88 21.51
C ASP A 41 5.26 17.27 22.07
N ALA A 42 5.37 18.30 21.22
CA ALA A 42 5.12 19.70 21.59
C ALA A 42 3.64 19.98 21.92
N TYR A 43 2.73 19.11 21.50
CA TYR A 43 1.27 19.29 21.63
C TYR A 43 0.67 18.43 22.74
N ARG A 44 1.44 17.71 23.56
CA ARG A 44 0.87 16.87 24.64
C ARG A 44 -0.05 17.65 25.60
N GLY A 45 0.21 18.95 25.78
CA GLY A 45 -0.54 19.83 26.69
C GLY A 45 -1.59 20.72 26.04
N GLY A 46 -1.84 20.63 24.72
CA GLY A 46 -2.75 21.56 24.04
C GLY A 46 -2.97 21.20 22.56
N PRO A 47 -3.85 21.93 21.85
CA PRO A 47 -4.20 21.61 20.47
C PRO A 47 -3.00 21.74 19.52
N ILE A 48 -3.03 20.99 18.41
CA ILE A 48 -2.10 21.17 17.29
C ILE A 48 -2.37 22.53 16.65
N ASP A 49 -1.33 23.34 16.47
CA ASP A 49 -1.49 24.66 15.83
C ASP A 49 -1.68 24.55 14.30
N SER A 50 -2.24 25.61 13.71
CA SER A 50 -2.48 25.65 12.27
C SER A 50 -1.20 25.63 11.43
N GLY A 51 -0.08 26.13 11.95
CA GLY A 51 1.21 26.11 11.25
C GLY A 51 1.70 24.70 11.02
N PHE A 52 1.59 23.84 12.03
CA PHE A 52 1.94 22.43 11.91
C PHE A 52 1.02 21.67 10.95
N LEU A 53 -0.31 21.90 11.04
CA LEU A 53 -1.26 21.30 10.10
C LEU A 53 -0.98 21.71 8.64
N ASN A 54 -0.55 22.97 8.42
CA ASN A 54 -0.14 23.44 7.09
C ASN A 54 1.16 22.74 6.63
N SER A 55 2.17 22.62 7.50
CA SER A 55 3.41 21.89 7.19
C SER A 55 3.15 20.41 6.83
N LEU A 56 2.17 19.77 7.46
CA LEU A 56 1.74 18.42 7.09
C LEU A 56 1.18 18.39 5.67
N ASN A 57 0.27 19.32 5.32
CA ASN A 57 -0.27 19.43 3.96
C ASN A 57 0.84 19.67 2.93
N ASP A 58 1.81 20.55 3.22
CA ASP A 58 2.95 20.82 2.35
C ASP A 58 3.80 19.57 2.13
N SER A 59 4.01 18.78 3.19
CA SER A 59 4.72 17.50 3.12
C SER A 59 3.97 16.49 2.24
N PHE A 60 2.65 16.36 2.37
CA PHE A 60 1.86 15.50 1.48
C PHE A 60 1.89 15.98 0.04
N ALA A 61 1.87 17.29 -0.20
CA ALA A 61 2.03 17.86 -1.54
C ALA A 61 3.42 17.55 -2.14
N ALA A 62 4.48 17.57 -1.33
CA ALA A 62 5.81 17.15 -1.77
C ALA A 62 5.85 15.65 -2.12
N ILE A 63 5.30 14.79 -1.27
CA ILE A 63 5.16 13.33 -1.52
C ILE A 63 4.44 13.08 -2.85
N ARG A 64 3.33 13.79 -3.08
CA ARG A 64 2.52 13.71 -4.31
C ARG A 64 3.30 14.09 -5.56
N ARG A 65 4.02 15.22 -5.52
CA ARG A 65 4.79 15.73 -6.65
C ARG A 65 5.95 14.80 -7.04
N ASN A 66 6.50 14.06 -6.07
CA ASN A 66 7.66 13.20 -6.28
C ASN A 66 7.30 11.73 -6.55
N GLY A 67 6.01 11.38 -6.65
CA GLY A 67 5.61 10.02 -7.03
C GLY A 67 5.62 8.98 -5.90
N PHE A 68 5.60 9.43 -4.65
CA PHE A 68 5.59 8.53 -3.48
C PHE A 68 4.21 8.39 -2.86
N LYS A 69 4.03 7.33 -2.07
CA LYS A 69 3.01 7.26 -1.02
C LYS A 69 3.66 7.17 0.37
N VAL A 70 2.87 7.35 1.42
CA VAL A 70 3.35 7.31 2.81
C VAL A 70 2.49 6.42 3.70
N MET A 71 3.15 5.62 4.55
CA MET A 71 2.55 4.90 5.66
C MET A 71 2.74 5.71 6.94
N LEU A 72 1.67 6.36 7.43
CA LEU A 72 1.76 7.31 8.53
C LEU A 72 1.79 6.65 9.91
N ARG A 73 2.48 7.25 10.87
CA ARG A 73 2.34 6.99 12.30
C ARG A 73 2.50 8.31 13.05
N PHE A 74 1.55 8.65 13.92
CA PHE A 74 1.71 9.80 14.83
C PHE A 74 2.17 9.31 16.20
N MET A 75 3.05 10.06 16.87
CA MET A 75 3.57 9.67 18.18
C MET A 75 3.86 10.88 19.05
N TYR A 76 3.72 10.74 20.36
CA TYR A 76 4.02 11.80 21.32
C TYR A 76 5.42 11.73 21.90
N ASN A 77 6.12 10.61 21.76
CA ASN A 77 7.46 10.42 22.29
C ASN A 77 8.20 9.41 21.42
N TYR A 78 9.53 9.46 21.50
CA TYR A 78 10.43 8.55 20.80
C TYR A 78 11.36 7.81 21.79
N ASP A 79 11.00 7.81 23.07
CA ASP A 79 11.78 7.25 24.15
C ASP A 79 11.02 6.07 24.75
N SER A 80 11.73 5.05 25.24
CA SER A 80 11.16 3.93 25.98
C SER A 80 10.56 4.41 27.31
N GLY A 81 9.30 4.84 27.28
CA GLY A 81 8.57 5.35 28.44
C GLY A 81 8.45 6.88 28.51
N GLY A 82 8.58 7.59 27.38
CA GLY A 82 8.28 9.02 27.31
C GLY A 82 6.79 9.33 27.56
N ALA A 83 6.49 10.56 27.95
CA ALA A 83 5.11 11.00 28.18
C ALA A 83 4.28 10.94 26.88
N ASP A 84 3.06 10.43 26.97
CA ASP A 84 2.01 10.63 25.96
C ASP A 84 1.00 11.69 26.44
N ALA A 85 -0.10 11.86 25.70
CA ALA A 85 -1.13 12.85 26.01
C ALA A 85 -2.36 12.21 26.66
N PRO A 86 -3.14 12.92 27.50
CA PRO A 86 -4.43 12.42 27.98
C PRO A 86 -5.40 12.07 26.85
N LEU A 87 -6.32 11.12 27.08
CA LEU A 87 -7.23 10.59 26.06
C LEU A 87 -8.01 11.69 25.31
N ASN A 88 -8.51 12.71 26.02
CA ASN A 88 -9.25 13.82 25.42
C ASN A 88 -8.38 14.63 24.45
N THR A 89 -7.10 14.85 24.79
CA THR A 89 -6.12 15.50 23.89
C THR A 89 -5.86 14.64 22.66
N VAL A 90 -5.70 13.31 22.83
CA VAL A 90 -5.53 12.39 21.69
C VAL A 90 -6.72 12.45 20.73
N LEU A 91 -7.94 12.37 21.25
CA LEU A 91 -9.15 12.47 20.43
C LEU A 91 -9.29 13.85 19.77
N GLY A 92 -8.92 14.92 20.47
CA GLY A 92 -8.84 16.27 19.92
C GLY A 92 -7.88 16.36 18.74
N HIS A 93 -6.67 15.79 18.87
CA HIS A 93 -5.69 15.77 17.78
C HIS A 93 -6.15 14.96 16.58
N ILE A 94 -6.75 13.77 16.79
CA ILE A 94 -7.30 12.97 15.70
C ILE A 94 -8.39 13.76 14.96
N SER A 95 -9.22 14.50 15.69
CA SER A 95 -10.22 15.41 15.09
C SER A 95 -9.57 16.53 14.27
N GLN A 96 -8.56 17.23 14.79
CA GLN A 96 -7.84 18.28 14.07
C GLN A 96 -7.12 17.75 12.81
N LEU A 97 -6.60 16.51 12.87
CA LEU A 97 -5.90 15.87 11.77
C LEU A 97 -6.86 15.33 10.69
N SER A 98 -8.15 15.14 10.98
CA SER A 98 -9.07 14.48 10.06
C SER A 98 -9.15 15.17 8.69
N SER A 99 -9.27 16.50 8.65
CA SER A 99 -9.29 17.23 7.38
C SER A 99 -7.99 17.07 6.59
N VAL A 100 -6.83 17.06 7.26
CA VAL A 100 -5.53 16.83 6.62
C VAL A 100 -5.46 15.41 6.02
N LEU A 101 -5.88 14.40 6.79
CA LEU A 101 -5.88 13.00 6.37
C LEU A 101 -6.84 12.74 5.20
N GLN A 102 -8.03 13.35 5.22
CA GLN A 102 -9.01 13.21 4.14
C GLN A 102 -8.54 13.91 2.86
N ASN A 103 -8.04 15.14 2.95
CA ASN A 103 -7.59 15.90 1.78
C ASN A 103 -6.35 15.31 1.10
N ASN A 104 -5.55 14.52 1.83
CA ASN A 104 -4.33 13.90 1.32
C ASN A 104 -4.39 12.38 1.26
N ALA A 105 -5.59 11.79 1.30
CA ALA A 105 -5.77 10.34 1.28
C ALA A 105 -5.16 9.70 0.04
N ASP A 106 -5.06 10.42 -1.07
CA ASP A 106 -4.48 9.95 -2.32
C ASP A 106 -3.02 9.49 -2.17
N VAL A 107 -2.22 10.15 -1.34
CA VAL A 107 -0.82 9.75 -1.07
C VAL A 107 -0.63 8.94 0.22
N ILE A 108 -1.66 8.74 1.02
CA ILE A 108 -1.61 7.85 2.18
C ILE A 108 -1.84 6.41 1.71
N VAL A 109 -0.86 5.52 1.90
CA VAL A 109 -1.05 4.09 1.59
C VAL A 109 -1.78 3.37 2.73
N SER A 110 -1.40 3.65 3.97
CA SER A 110 -2.00 3.13 5.19
C SER A 110 -1.53 3.98 6.37
N MET A 111 -2.10 3.74 7.55
CA MET A 111 -1.68 4.41 8.78
C MET A 111 -1.43 3.36 9.86
N GLN A 112 -0.26 3.33 10.49
CA GLN A 112 -0.07 2.59 11.72
C GLN A 112 -0.83 3.30 12.85
N ALA A 113 -1.52 2.52 13.68
CA ALA A 113 -2.27 3.02 14.81
C ALA A 113 -1.30 3.59 15.84
N GLY A 114 -1.11 4.91 15.79
CA GLY A 114 -0.14 5.64 16.60
C GLY A 114 -0.66 6.05 17.98
N PHE A 115 -0.12 7.17 18.48
CA PHE A 115 -0.56 7.96 19.64
C PHE A 115 -0.36 7.35 21.02
N ILE A 116 -0.37 6.03 21.17
CA ILE A 116 -0.35 5.38 22.49
C ILE A 116 1.09 5.02 22.86
N GLY A 117 1.59 5.61 23.95
CA GLY A 117 2.83 5.22 24.59
C GLY A 117 4.10 5.29 23.72
N ALA A 118 5.06 4.39 23.99
CA ALA A 118 6.39 4.44 23.41
C ALA A 118 6.35 4.29 21.88
N TRP A 119 6.98 5.22 21.15
CA TRP A 119 6.99 5.27 19.67
C TRP A 119 5.60 5.29 19.00
N GLY A 120 4.54 5.49 19.78
CA GLY A 120 3.15 5.36 19.34
C GLY A 120 2.69 3.91 19.11
N GLU A 121 3.32 2.91 19.73
CA GLU A 121 3.13 1.49 19.42
C GLU A 121 2.20 0.72 20.37
N TRP A 122 1.37 1.43 21.14
CA TRP A 122 0.29 0.84 21.93
C TRP A 122 0.74 0.09 23.20
N HIS A 123 1.85 0.50 23.78
CA HIS A 123 2.34 0.02 25.07
C HIS A 123 3.07 1.13 25.85
N ASN A 124 3.21 0.96 27.18
CA ASN A 124 3.89 1.91 28.07
C ASN A 124 3.27 3.33 28.05
N SER A 125 1.94 3.43 28.04
CA SER A 125 1.26 4.73 28.18
C SER A 125 1.40 5.27 29.60
N GLN A 126 1.75 6.55 29.76
CA GLN A 126 1.74 7.22 31.06
C GLN A 126 0.33 7.74 31.43
N ASN A 127 -0.59 7.77 30.47
CA ASN A 127 -1.99 8.19 30.65
C ASN A 127 -2.98 7.01 30.64
N GLY A 128 -2.50 5.76 30.72
CA GLY A 128 -3.33 4.55 30.72
C GLY A 128 -4.08 4.30 29.40
N LEU A 129 -3.56 4.81 28.29
CA LEU A 129 -4.16 4.65 26.97
C LEU A 129 -4.04 3.23 26.40
N ASP A 130 -3.15 2.41 26.95
CA ASP A 130 -2.92 1.02 26.59
C ASP A 130 -3.94 0.03 27.18
N SER A 131 -4.98 0.52 27.87
CA SER A 131 -6.15 -0.31 28.19
C SER A 131 -6.94 -0.68 26.93
N ALA A 132 -7.57 -1.86 26.92
CA ALA A 132 -8.35 -2.35 25.77
C ALA A 132 -9.45 -1.35 25.32
N ALA A 133 -10.14 -0.72 26.28
CA ALA A 133 -11.17 0.28 26.00
C ALA A 133 -10.62 1.55 25.34
N ASN A 134 -9.46 2.05 25.80
CA ASN A 134 -8.83 3.23 25.23
C ASN A 134 -8.23 2.94 23.84
N LYS A 135 -7.57 1.79 23.66
CA LYS A 135 -7.10 1.31 22.35
C LYS A 135 -8.25 1.25 21.34
N GLN A 136 -9.39 0.66 21.72
CA GLN A 136 -10.57 0.58 20.84
C GLN A 136 -11.15 1.95 20.53
N THR A 137 -11.23 2.84 21.52
CA THR A 137 -11.71 4.22 21.34
C THR A 137 -10.83 5.00 20.36
N ILE A 138 -9.51 4.92 20.53
CA ILE A 138 -8.53 5.58 19.65
C ILE A 138 -8.58 4.98 18.24
N LEU A 139 -8.65 3.66 18.09
CA LEU A 139 -8.79 3.01 16.78
C LEU A 139 -10.02 3.49 16.03
N ASN A 140 -11.17 3.53 16.70
CA ASN A 140 -12.41 3.99 16.09
C ASN A 140 -12.32 5.45 15.64
N ALA A 141 -11.66 6.30 16.43
CA ALA A 141 -11.40 7.68 16.05
C ALA A 141 -10.49 7.77 14.80
N LEU A 142 -9.43 6.96 14.71
CA LEU A 142 -8.56 6.89 13.54
C LEU A 142 -9.29 6.41 12.28
N LEU A 143 -10.11 5.36 12.40
CA LEU A 143 -10.92 4.83 11.31
C LEU A 143 -11.98 5.84 10.85
N GLY A 144 -12.52 6.65 11.75
CA GLY A 144 -13.43 7.76 11.42
C GLY A 144 -12.72 8.95 10.78
N ALA A 145 -11.46 9.22 11.16
CA ALA A 145 -10.69 10.34 10.61
C ALA A 145 -10.17 10.09 9.19
N LEU A 146 -9.94 8.81 8.82
CA LEU A 146 -9.52 8.38 7.50
C LEU A 146 -10.71 8.07 6.58
N PRO A 147 -10.64 8.38 5.27
CA PRO A 147 -11.62 7.90 4.29
C PRO A 147 -11.76 6.37 4.33
N SER A 148 -12.97 5.85 4.06
CA SER A 148 -13.29 4.42 4.10
C SER A 148 -12.43 3.54 3.18
N ILE A 149 -11.78 4.16 2.19
CA ILE A 149 -10.84 3.53 1.25
C ILE A 149 -9.40 3.41 1.78
N ARG A 150 -9.14 3.75 3.05
CA ARG A 150 -7.82 3.65 3.71
C ARG A 150 -7.90 2.81 4.97
N MET A 151 -6.80 2.14 5.28
CA MET A 151 -6.71 1.16 6.36
C MET A 151 -5.71 1.59 7.44
N VAL A 152 -5.94 1.10 8.66
CA VAL A 152 -5.10 1.29 9.84
C VAL A 152 -4.38 -0.03 10.17
N GLN A 153 -3.12 0.01 10.61
CA GLN A 153 -2.32 -1.17 11.00
C GLN A 153 -2.06 -1.18 12.51
N ILE A 154 -2.36 -2.27 13.19
CA ILE A 154 -2.09 -2.45 14.63
C ILE A 154 -0.83 -3.31 14.81
N ARG A 155 -0.04 -3.01 15.85
CA ARG A 155 1.19 -3.75 16.15
C ARG A 155 0.88 -5.18 16.60
N TYR A 156 0.14 -5.27 17.70
CA TYR A 156 -0.10 -6.52 18.40
C TYR A 156 -1.36 -7.22 17.88
N PRO A 157 -1.25 -8.48 17.39
CA PRO A 157 -2.40 -9.30 17.02
C PRO A 157 -3.43 -9.45 18.14
N VAL A 158 -2.98 -9.54 19.41
CA VAL A 158 -3.88 -9.64 20.57
C VAL A 158 -4.81 -8.45 20.70
N ASP A 159 -4.37 -7.23 20.37
CA ASP A 159 -5.22 -6.04 20.41
C ASP A 159 -6.29 -6.13 19.32
N THR A 160 -5.92 -6.54 18.10
CA THR A 160 -6.86 -6.76 17.00
C THR A 160 -7.89 -7.83 17.36
N MET A 161 -7.46 -8.97 17.92
CA MET A 161 -8.34 -10.07 18.30
C MET A 161 -9.25 -9.74 19.49
N THR A 162 -8.81 -8.88 20.39
CA THR A 162 -9.65 -8.38 21.50
C THR A 162 -10.80 -7.52 20.97
N MET A 163 -10.56 -6.75 19.90
CA MET A 163 -11.59 -5.90 19.28
C MET A 163 -12.45 -6.65 18.25
N TYR A 164 -11.87 -7.62 17.55
CA TYR A 164 -12.49 -8.40 16.48
C TYR A 164 -12.11 -9.87 16.64
N SER A 165 -12.88 -10.61 17.43
CA SER A 165 -12.54 -11.98 17.86
C SER A 165 -12.46 -13.02 16.73
N GLN A 166 -13.05 -12.74 15.57
CA GLN A 166 -12.99 -13.58 14.39
C GLN A 166 -12.16 -12.90 13.30
N PRO A 167 -11.30 -13.62 12.57
CA PRO A 167 -10.52 -13.04 11.49
C PRO A 167 -11.42 -12.58 10.34
N LEU A 168 -10.92 -11.61 9.57
CA LEU A 168 -11.64 -11.09 8.41
C LEU A 168 -11.84 -12.20 7.36
N THR A 169 -13.02 -12.25 6.75
CA THR A 169 -13.35 -13.19 5.66
C THR A 169 -13.39 -12.48 4.30
N ALA A 170 -13.30 -13.26 3.21
CA ALA A 170 -13.43 -12.72 1.85
C ALA A 170 -14.73 -11.93 1.63
N ALA A 171 -15.85 -12.37 2.22
CA ALA A 171 -17.15 -11.71 2.09
C ALA A 171 -17.22 -10.35 2.81
N GLN A 172 -16.39 -10.16 3.83
CA GLN A 172 -16.30 -8.90 4.61
C GLN A 172 -15.23 -7.96 4.07
N ALA A 173 -14.23 -8.50 3.35
CA ALA A 173 -13.14 -7.73 2.78
C ALA A 173 -13.68 -6.56 1.92
N PHE A 174 -13.02 -5.42 2.01
CA PHE A 174 -13.31 -4.22 1.21
C PHE A 174 -14.72 -3.61 1.40
N SER A 175 -15.53 -4.10 2.34
CA SER A 175 -16.87 -3.57 2.68
C SER A 175 -16.88 -2.13 3.20
N GLY A 176 -15.73 -1.60 3.58
CA GLY A 176 -15.61 -0.30 4.26
C GLY A 176 -15.94 -0.35 5.76
N SER A 177 -16.33 -1.51 6.29
CA SER A 177 -16.46 -1.72 7.74
C SER A 177 -15.15 -1.49 8.48
N ASN A 178 -15.22 -1.18 9.78
CA ASN A 178 -14.03 -0.96 10.59
C ASN A 178 -13.08 -2.16 10.58
N GLN A 179 -13.59 -3.38 10.77
CA GLN A 179 -12.77 -4.60 10.74
C GLN A 179 -12.07 -4.79 9.38
N ALA A 180 -12.76 -4.53 8.27
CA ALA A 180 -12.18 -4.65 6.92
C ALA A 180 -11.08 -3.62 6.62
N ARG A 181 -10.86 -2.69 7.55
CA ARG A 181 -9.87 -1.62 7.46
C ARG A 181 -8.78 -1.72 8.53
N VAL A 182 -8.68 -2.85 9.24
CA VAL A 182 -7.65 -3.09 10.26
C VAL A 182 -6.68 -4.16 9.76
N GLY A 183 -5.47 -3.73 9.40
CA GLY A 183 -4.32 -4.57 9.07
C GLY A 183 -3.34 -4.69 10.23
N SER A 184 -2.15 -5.21 9.94
CA SER A 184 -1.14 -5.53 10.96
C SER A 184 0.23 -4.96 10.59
N HIS A 185 1.03 -4.61 11.60
CA HIS A 185 2.45 -4.36 11.41
C HIS A 185 3.25 -5.14 12.44
N ASN A 186 4.26 -5.87 12.00
CA ASN A 186 5.16 -6.62 12.86
C ASN A 186 6.39 -5.77 13.17
N ASP A 187 6.43 -5.25 14.38
CA ASP A 187 7.62 -4.62 14.93
C ASP A 187 8.57 -5.71 15.40
N CYS A 188 9.83 -5.67 14.96
CA CYS A 188 10.84 -6.70 15.23
C CYS A 188 10.62 -8.07 14.56
N PHE A 189 10.23 -8.07 13.28
CA PHE A 189 10.15 -9.26 12.44
C PHE A 189 11.39 -10.16 12.51
N LEU A 190 11.17 -11.44 12.84
CA LEU A 190 12.19 -12.50 13.00
C LEU A 190 13.20 -12.27 14.12
N ASN A 191 12.91 -11.34 15.03
CA ASN A 191 13.66 -11.22 16.27
C ASN A 191 13.41 -12.47 17.14
N PRO A 192 14.45 -13.07 17.76
CA PRO A 192 14.26 -14.02 18.84
C PRO A 192 13.23 -13.51 19.86
N ASP A 193 12.51 -14.43 20.49
CA ASP A 193 11.45 -14.13 21.46
C ASP A 193 10.20 -13.50 20.83
N ASN A 194 9.59 -14.25 19.89
CA ASN A 194 8.27 -13.94 19.33
C ASN A 194 8.15 -12.60 18.60
N ASP A 195 9.18 -12.24 17.83
CA ASP A 195 9.22 -10.99 17.05
C ASP A 195 9.01 -9.76 17.96
N GLY A 196 9.82 -9.62 19.01
CA GLY A 196 9.73 -8.48 19.94
C GLY A 196 8.37 -8.39 20.65
N GLY A 197 7.81 -9.55 21.01
CA GLY A 197 6.51 -9.69 21.67
C GLY A 197 5.29 -9.61 20.75
N THR A 198 5.47 -9.47 19.42
CA THR A 198 4.35 -9.49 18.46
C THR A 198 3.52 -10.78 18.59
N TRP A 199 4.16 -11.93 18.85
CA TRP A 199 3.47 -13.22 18.97
C TRP A 199 3.28 -13.72 20.41
N ASP A 200 3.41 -12.83 21.40
CA ASP A 200 3.29 -13.22 22.80
C ASP A 200 1.86 -13.66 23.16
N PRO A 201 1.71 -14.83 23.81
CA PRO A 201 0.39 -15.32 24.21
C PRO A 201 -0.17 -14.44 25.33
N MET A 202 -1.28 -13.78 25.07
CA MET A 202 -1.91 -12.82 25.97
C MET A 202 -3.44 -12.88 25.84
N ASN A 203 -4.16 -12.43 26.87
CA ASN A 203 -5.63 -12.39 26.91
C ASN A 203 -6.31 -13.74 26.60
N GLY A 204 -5.66 -14.86 26.94
CA GLY A 204 -6.17 -16.21 26.69
C GLY A 204 -5.97 -16.73 25.27
N PHE A 205 -5.28 -15.98 24.40
CA PHE A 205 -4.92 -16.43 23.06
C PHE A 205 -3.51 -17.04 23.04
N SER A 206 -3.36 -18.19 22.39
CA SER A 206 -2.05 -18.79 22.12
C SER A 206 -1.35 -18.10 20.95
N THR A 207 -0.02 -18.20 20.89
CA THR A 207 0.78 -17.76 19.74
C THR A 207 0.25 -18.31 18.41
N SER A 208 -0.15 -19.59 18.37
CA SER A 208 -0.72 -20.20 17.16
C SER A 208 -2.05 -19.59 16.73
N GLN A 209 -2.90 -19.16 17.68
CA GLN A 209 -4.14 -18.46 17.37
C GLN A 209 -3.87 -17.05 16.83
N LEU A 210 -2.91 -16.33 17.42
CA LEU A 210 -2.47 -15.01 16.93
C LEU A 210 -1.97 -15.12 15.49
N GLN A 211 -1.08 -16.08 15.23
CA GLN A 211 -0.51 -16.35 13.91
C GLN A 211 -1.58 -16.71 12.88
N ALA A 212 -2.49 -17.64 13.20
CA ALA A 212 -3.57 -18.04 12.29
C ALA A 212 -4.50 -16.85 11.95
N TYR A 213 -4.80 -15.99 12.93
CA TYR A 213 -5.63 -14.81 12.71
C TYR A 213 -4.99 -13.83 11.72
N ILE A 214 -3.70 -13.51 11.90
CA ILE A 214 -2.99 -12.58 11.03
C ILE A 214 -2.78 -13.20 9.65
N GLN A 215 -2.45 -14.49 9.56
CA GLN A 215 -2.32 -15.21 8.30
C GLN A 215 -3.60 -15.10 7.44
N GLN A 216 -4.77 -15.24 8.06
CA GLN A 216 -6.04 -15.08 7.35
C GLN A 216 -6.33 -13.61 7.00
N SER A 217 -6.21 -12.70 7.96
CA SER A 217 -6.61 -11.30 7.77
C SER A 217 -5.67 -10.53 6.82
N SER A 218 -4.39 -10.89 6.78
CA SER A 218 -3.38 -10.33 5.88
C SER A 218 -3.63 -10.66 4.40
N GLN A 219 -4.54 -11.58 4.07
CA GLN A 219 -4.95 -11.80 2.67
C GLN A 219 -5.68 -10.57 2.09
N TYR A 220 -6.24 -9.70 2.94
CA TYR A 220 -7.11 -8.60 2.52
C TYR A 220 -6.66 -7.23 3.03
N THR A 221 -5.91 -7.18 4.13
CA THR A 221 -5.52 -5.95 4.83
C THR A 221 -3.99 -5.77 4.81
N PRO A 222 -3.45 -4.53 4.91
CA PRO A 222 -2.01 -4.31 4.82
C PRO A 222 -1.24 -5.10 5.89
N MET A 223 -0.14 -5.72 5.48
CA MET A 223 0.86 -6.30 6.36
C MET A 223 2.20 -5.58 6.12
N SER A 224 2.76 -5.01 7.16
CA SER A 224 4.09 -4.40 7.11
C SER A 224 4.95 -4.76 8.31
N GLY A 225 6.17 -4.25 8.37
CA GLY A 225 7.00 -4.37 9.55
C GLY A 225 8.42 -3.88 9.37
N GLU A 226 9.24 -4.20 10.38
CA GLU A 226 10.66 -3.92 10.41
C GLU A 226 11.44 -5.01 11.13
N THR A 227 12.75 -5.13 10.84
CA THR A 227 13.65 -6.00 11.61
C THR A 227 14.24 -5.24 12.81
N CYS A 228 14.53 -5.95 13.91
CA CYS A 228 15.23 -5.39 15.08
C CYS A 228 16.60 -6.04 15.29
N GLU A 229 17.34 -5.62 16.32
CA GLU A 229 18.72 -6.03 16.59
C GLU A 229 18.92 -7.55 16.65
N GLY A 230 18.03 -8.27 17.34
CA GLY A 230 18.17 -9.72 17.53
C GLY A 230 17.92 -10.56 16.27
N PHE A 231 17.35 -9.99 15.21
CA PHE A 231 17.31 -10.59 13.86
C PHE A 231 18.72 -11.08 13.44
N TRP A 232 19.77 -10.34 13.79
CA TRP A 232 21.13 -10.62 13.32
C TRP A 232 21.72 -11.90 13.93
N ASN A 233 21.30 -12.27 15.13
CA ASN A 233 21.88 -13.39 15.88
C ASN A 233 20.99 -14.64 15.87
N SER A 234 19.98 -14.68 14.99
CA SER A 234 18.98 -15.75 14.93
C SER A 234 19.01 -16.51 13.61
N SER A 235 18.74 -17.82 13.63
CA SER A 235 18.45 -18.59 12.40
C SER A 235 17.11 -18.19 11.77
N LEU A 236 16.23 -17.52 12.53
CA LEU A 236 14.99 -16.97 12.00
C LEU A 236 15.24 -15.90 10.94
N GLY A 237 16.34 -15.15 11.07
CA GLY A 237 16.71 -14.09 10.11
C GLY A 237 17.24 -14.57 8.76
N ASP A 238 17.47 -15.88 8.58
CA ASP A 238 17.99 -16.43 7.34
C ASP A 238 17.00 -16.32 6.17
N CYS A 239 17.54 -16.28 4.96
CA CYS A 239 16.77 -16.08 3.73
C CYS A 239 15.57 -17.03 3.59
N ILE A 240 15.75 -18.32 3.86
CA ILE A 240 14.67 -19.32 3.70
C ILE A 240 13.51 -18.99 4.64
N THR A 241 13.80 -18.77 5.92
CA THR A 241 12.79 -18.44 6.92
C THR A 241 12.14 -17.09 6.62
N ALA A 242 12.92 -16.07 6.30
CA ALA A 242 12.40 -14.74 6.02
C ALA A 242 11.43 -14.73 4.82
N MET A 243 11.82 -15.34 3.71
CA MET A 243 10.95 -15.41 2.52
C MET A 243 9.69 -16.24 2.77
N ALA A 244 9.82 -17.38 3.45
CA ALA A 244 8.67 -18.23 3.77
C ALA A 244 7.67 -17.50 4.68
N THR A 245 8.17 -16.80 5.70
CA THR A 245 7.31 -16.03 6.62
C THR A 245 6.66 -14.84 5.92
N MET A 246 7.40 -14.07 5.11
CA MET A 246 6.83 -12.95 4.36
C MET A 246 5.73 -13.40 3.39
N GLN A 247 5.96 -14.52 2.69
CA GLN A 247 4.94 -15.13 1.82
C GLN A 247 3.71 -15.58 2.60
N ASN A 248 3.90 -16.24 3.74
CA ASN A 248 2.82 -16.81 4.53
C ASN A 248 1.88 -15.75 5.12
N TYR A 249 2.41 -14.57 5.46
CA TYR A 249 1.64 -13.45 6.02
C TYR A 249 1.40 -12.33 5.00
N HIS A 250 1.51 -12.62 3.71
CA HIS A 250 1.15 -11.74 2.61
C HIS A 250 1.74 -10.33 2.69
N TRP A 251 3.04 -10.24 2.99
CA TRP A 251 3.70 -8.97 3.28
C TRP A 251 3.63 -7.99 2.11
N ASP A 252 3.20 -6.76 2.38
CA ASP A 252 3.12 -5.70 1.39
C ASP A 252 4.33 -4.77 1.43
N MET A 253 4.85 -4.50 2.62
CA MET A 253 5.86 -3.49 2.83
C MET A 253 6.82 -3.89 3.96
N LEU A 254 8.10 -3.63 3.78
CA LEU A 254 9.11 -3.78 4.82
C LEU A 254 9.98 -2.52 4.83
N ASN A 255 10.36 -2.07 6.02
CA ASN A 255 11.32 -0.98 6.16
C ASN A 255 12.69 -1.40 5.55
N ASN A 256 13.49 -0.43 5.14
CA ASN A 256 14.82 -0.68 4.60
C ASN A 256 15.91 -0.15 5.56
N VAL A 257 15.59 -0.02 6.83
CA VAL A 257 16.53 0.37 7.87
C VAL A 257 16.81 -0.86 8.71
N THR A 258 18.07 -1.22 8.85
CA THR A 258 18.47 -2.46 9.51
C THR A 258 19.57 -2.18 10.50
N TYR A 259 19.53 -2.85 11.65
CA TYR A 259 20.61 -2.80 12.63
C TYR A 259 21.89 -3.38 12.01
N ASP A 260 22.97 -2.62 12.07
CA ASP A 260 24.32 -3.07 11.74
C ASP A 260 25.09 -3.33 13.05
N PRO A 261 25.32 -4.61 13.42
CA PRO A 261 26.03 -4.93 14.66
C PRO A 261 27.51 -4.53 14.64
N GLY A 262 28.10 -4.32 13.46
CA GLY A 262 29.50 -3.90 13.36
C GLY A 262 29.70 -2.45 13.79
N SER A 263 28.73 -1.59 13.51
CA SER A 263 28.75 -0.16 13.87
C SER A 263 27.82 0.21 15.03
N GLY A 264 26.91 -0.68 15.44
CA GLY A 264 25.83 -0.38 16.39
C GLY A 264 24.82 0.64 15.87
N SER A 265 24.81 0.89 14.56
CA SER A 265 24.00 1.93 13.91
C SER A 265 22.84 1.33 13.11
N TRP A 266 21.95 2.18 12.62
CA TRP A 266 20.77 1.81 11.82
C TRP A 266 20.85 2.40 10.41
N PRO A 267 21.77 1.92 9.55
CA PRO A 267 21.88 2.42 8.20
C PRO A 267 20.64 2.07 7.38
N ALA A 268 20.21 3.02 6.55
CA ALA A 268 19.23 2.77 5.50
C ALA A 268 19.91 2.07 4.32
N GLY A 269 19.33 0.97 3.84
CA GLY A 269 19.84 0.21 2.71
C GLY A 269 19.27 -1.20 2.63
N ASN A 270 19.77 -1.98 1.69
CA ASN A 270 19.45 -3.40 1.63
C ASN A 270 20.01 -4.10 2.88
N ASN A 271 19.21 -5.01 3.46
CA ASN A 271 19.63 -5.80 4.61
C ASN A 271 20.89 -6.63 4.25
N PRO A 272 22.05 -6.39 4.90
CA PRO A 272 23.30 -7.01 4.48
C PRO A 272 23.30 -8.53 4.64
N ARG A 273 22.54 -9.08 5.60
CA ARG A 273 22.39 -10.53 5.76
C ARG A 273 21.67 -11.15 4.57
N TRP A 274 20.59 -10.53 4.10
CA TRP A 274 19.84 -11.01 2.94
C TRP A 274 20.54 -10.75 1.61
N VAL A 275 21.38 -9.70 1.53
CA VAL A 275 22.30 -9.50 0.40
C VAL A 275 23.33 -10.63 0.37
N SER A 276 24.01 -10.91 1.49
CA SER A 276 24.98 -12.00 1.57
C SER A 276 24.35 -13.37 1.34
N GLY A 277 23.11 -13.58 1.75
CA GLY A 277 22.34 -14.80 1.51
C GLY A 277 21.72 -14.90 0.11
N GLY A 278 21.85 -13.86 -0.72
CA GLY A 278 21.37 -13.85 -2.11
C GLY A 278 19.84 -13.75 -2.29
N CYS A 279 19.09 -13.40 -1.25
CA CYS A 279 17.62 -13.34 -1.30
C CYS A 279 17.03 -11.93 -1.36
N MET A 280 17.83 -10.87 -1.15
CA MET A 280 17.31 -9.50 -1.10
C MET A 280 16.52 -9.11 -2.36
N ASP A 281 17.02 -9.42 -3.56
CA ASP A 281 16.31 -9.11 -4.81
C ASP A 281 15.02 -9.90 -4.97
N THR A 282 14.95 -11.10 -4.41
CA THR A 282 13.73 -11.90 -4.36
C THR A 282 12.72 -11.29 -3.40
N ILE A 283 13.17 -10.86 -2.22
CA ILE A 283 12.33 -10.14 -1.25
C ILE A 283 11.77 -8.86 -1.88
N LYS A 284 12.63 -8.01 -2.46
CA LYS A 284 12.20 -6.75 -3.10
C LYS A 284 11.18 -6.96 -4.21
N ARG A 285 11.34 -8.02 -5.02
CA ARG A 285 10.42 -8.32 -6.13
C ARG A 285 9.08 -8.88 -5.66
N ASN A 286 9.04 -9.58 -4.53
CA ASN A 286 7.85 -10.29 -4.09
C ASN A 286 7.08 -9.59 -2.95
N LEU A 287 7.62 -8.55 -2.30
CA LEU A 287 6.83 -7.72 -1.40
C LEU A 287 5.68 -7.04 -2.15
N GLY A 288 4.48 -7.08 -1.58
CA GLY A 288 3.28 -6.51 -2.18
C GLY A 288 2.77 -7.32 -3.38
N TYR A 289 1.87 -6.70 -4.14
CA TYR A 289 1.36 -7.30 -5.37
C TYR A 289 2.41 -7.26 -6.48
N ARG A 290 2.41 -8.29 -7.32
CA ARG A 290 3.19 -8.30 -8.57
C ARG A 290 2.38 -8.98 -9.66
N PHE A 291 1.66 -8.18 -10.46
CA PHE A 291 0.79 -8.72 -11.50
C PHE A 291 1.57 -9.04 -12.78
N GLN A 292 1.45 -10.27 -13.25
CA GLN A 292 2.06 -10.76 -14.47
C GLN A 292 0.98 -11.19 -15.46
N LEU A 293 1.00 -10.62 -16.66
CA LEU A 293 0.13 -11.03 -17.76
C LEU A 293 0.67 -12.31 -18.40
N SER A 294 -0.17 -13.33 -18.53
CA SER A 294 0.18 -14.59 -19.18
C SER A 294 -0.48 -14.75 -20.56
N GLN A 295 -1.67 -14.17 -20.74
CA GLN A 295 -2.43 -14.31 -21.98
C GLN A 295 -3.32 -13.10 -22.25
N SER A 296 -3.54 -12.82 -23.54
CA SER A 296 -4.59 -11.93 -24.02
C SER A 296 -5.19 -12.47 -25.31
N GLN A 297 -6.49 -12.31 -25.50
CA GLN A 297 -7.22 -12.64 -26.73
C GLN A 297 -8.08 -11.43 -27.10
N LEU A 298 -7.90 -10.90 -28.30
CA LEU A 298 -8.64 -9.76 -28.82
C LEU A 298 -8.95 -9.94 -30.30
N PRO A 299 -9.97 -9.25 -30.84
CA PRO A 299 -10.27 -9.24 -32.26
C PRO A 299 -9.14 -8.61 -33.07
N THR A 300 -9.02 -9.06 -34.32
CA THR A 300 -8.10 -8.47 -35.30
C THR A 300 -8.70 -7.24 -35.98
N GLN A 301 -10.03 -7.23 -36.18
CA GLN A 301 -10.77 -6.13 -36.80
C GLN A 301 -12.08 -5.86 -36.07
N ILE A 302 -12.48 -4.58 -36.02
CA ILE A 302 -13.78 -4.14 -35.48
C ILE A 302 -14.26 -2.94 -36.29
N LYS A 303 -15.57 -2.77 -36.46
CA LYS A 303 -16.15 -1.57 -37.09
C LYS A 303 -16.38 -0.45 -36.08
N PRO A 304 -16.37 0.84 -36.49
CA PRO A 304 -16.89 1.92 -35.66
C PRO A 304 -18.33 1.62 -35.21
N GLY A 305 -18.66 1.87 -33.94
CA GLY A 305 -19.94 1.46 -33.35
C GLY A 305 -20.03 -0.04 -33.01
N GLY A 306 -19.00 -0.83 -33.30
CA GLY A 306 -18.93 -2.25 -33.06
C GLY A 306 -18.58 -2.62 -31.63
N GLU A 307 -18.87 -3.87 -31.28
CA GLU A 307 -18.50 -4.49 -30.01
C GLU A 307 -17.00 -4.85 -29.97
N PHE A 308 -16.30 -4.34 -28.96
CA PHE A 308 -14.96 -4.77 -28.60
C PHE A 308 -15.06 -5.79 -27.48
N TYR A 309 -14.52 -6.98 -27.73
CA TYR A 309 -14.45 -8.05 -26.74
C TYR A 309 -13.00 -8.53 -26.61
N MET A 310 -12.45 -8.46 -25.41
CA MET A 310 -11.12 -8.97 -25.10
C MET A 310 -11.15 -9.78 -23.81
N THR A 311 -10.39 -10.87 -23.78
CA THR A 311 -10.06 -11.54 -22.51
C THR A 311 -8.57 -11.43 -22.26
N PHE A 312 -8.19 -11.33 -20.99
CA PHE A 312 -6.80 -11.40 -20.59
C PHE A 312 -6.65 -12.06 -19.23
N THR A 313 -5.52 -12.72 -19.04
CA THR A 313 -5.23 -13.51 -17.84
C THR A 313 -4.00 -12.96 -17.15
N LEU A 314 -4.15 -12.65 -15.86
CA LEU A 314 -3.11 -12.15 -14.97
C LEU A 314 -2.89 -13.13 -13.82
N SER A 315 -1.66 -13.24 -13.35
CA SER A 315 -1.32 -13.91 -12.09
C SER A 315 -0.70 -12.90 -11.13
N ASN A 316 -1.07 -12.94 -9.85
CA ASN A 316 -0.33 -12.22 -8.83
C ASN A 316 0.82 -13.09 -8.33
N VAL A 317 2.04 -12.82 -8.80
CA VAL A 317 3.26 -13.56 -8.44
C VAL A 317 4.02 -12.93 -7.28
N GLY A 318 3.44 -11.91 -6.63
CA GLY A 318 3.93 -11.33 -5.39
C GLY A 318 3.37 -12.06 -4.16
N TRP A 319 3.82 -11.66 -2.99
CA TRP A 319 3.36 -12.17 -1.69
C TRP A 319 2.15 -11.39 -1.18
N GLY A 320 2.03 -10.12 -1.52
CA GLY A 320 0.95 -9.24 -1.07
C GLY A 320 -0.09 -8.94 -2.16
N LYS A 321 -0.98 -8.01 -1.85
CA LYS A 321 -2.17 -7.71 -2.66
C LYS A 321 -2.34 -6.21 -2.86
N ALA A 322 -3.11 -5.83 -3.88
CA ALA A 322 -3.70 -4.50 -3.88
C ALA A 322 -4.72 -4.46 -2.73
N PHE A 323 -4.46 -3.69 -1.67
CA PHE A 323 -5.40 -3.54 -0.56
C PHE A 323 -6.19 -2.23 -0.63
N ASN A 324 -5.65 -1.20 -1.29
CA ASN A 324 -6.37 0.02 -1.64
C ASN A 324 -7.03 -0.10 -3.03
N PRO A 325 -8.17 0.59 -3.27
CA PRO A 325 -8.84 0.53 -4.56
C PRO A 325 -7.92 0.89 -5.73
N ARG A 326 -8.17 0.29 -6.89
CA ARG A 326 -7.35 0.41 -8.09
C ARG A 326 -8.23 0.36 -9.33
N GLY A 327 -8.07 1.34 -10.24
CA GLY A 327 -8.75 1.29 -11.53
C GLY A 327 -8.18 0.19 -12.43
N LEU A 328 -8.95 -0.22 -13.43
CA LEU A 328 -8.50 -1.09 -14.51
C LEU A 328 -9.15 -0.64 -15.81
N GLU A 329 -8.35 -0.42 -16.83
CA GLU A 329 -8.81 0.12 -18.11
C GLU A 329 -8.15 -0.59 -19.28
N VAL A 330 -8.91 -0.74 -20.37
CA VAL A 330 -8.35 -1.04 -21.69
C VAL A 330 -8.18 0.28 -22.43
N ILE A 331 -7.02 0.43 -23.05
CA ILE A 331 -6.61 1.62 -23.79
C ILE A 331 -6.48 1.25 -25.27
N LEU A 332 -7.14 2.02 -26.14
CA LEU A 332 -6.91 1.98 -27.58
C LEU A 332 -6.21 3.25 -28.02
N ARG A 333 -4.97 3.14 -28.50
CA ARG A 333 -4.21 4.28 -29.01
C ARG A 333 -4.07 4.19 -30.52
N HIS A 334 -4.69 5.12 -31.24
CA HIS A 334 -4.61 5.19 -32.70
C HIS A 334 -3.17 5.44 -33.15
N LYS A 335 -2.59 4.53 -33.95
CA LYS A 335 -1.17 4.60 -34.32
C LYS A 335 -0.83 5.84 -35.15
N ALA A 336 -1.74 6.27 -36.03
CA ALA A 336 -1.44 7.36 -36.95
C ALA A 336 -1.54 8.75 -36.29
N SER A 337 -2.44 8.94 -35.31
CA SER A 337 -2.65 10.25 -34.67
C SER A 337 -2.27 10.33 -33.19
N GLY A 338 -1.96 9.19 -32.56
CA GLY A 338 -1.73 9.09 -31.11
C GLY A 338 -2.99 9.27 -30.25
N LYS A 339 -4.18 9.43 -30.85
CA LYS A 339 -5.43 9.62 -30.09
C LYS A 339 -5.73 8.39 -29.24
N VAL A 340 -6.01 8.62 -27.96
CA VAL A 340 -6.29 7.56 -26.97
C VAL A 340 -7.78 7.51 -26.65
N TYR A 341 -8.32 6.30 -26.60
CA TYR A 341 -9.64 5.99 -26.07
C TYR A 341 -9.53 5.02 -24.89
N ARG A 342 -10.40 5.16 -23.90
CA ARG A 342 -10.35 4.36 -22.67
C ARG A 342 -11.66 3.67 -22.38
N LEU A 343 -11.60 2.41 -22.00
CA LEU A 343 -12.72 1.63 -21.47
C LEU A 343 -12.39 1.24 -20.04
N ALA A 344 -13.08 1.85 -19.07
CA ALA A 344 -12.98 1.46 -17.67
C ALA A 344 -13.70 0.13 -17.44
N LEU A 345 -13.07 -0.77 -16.67
CA LEU A 345 -13.62 -2.07 -16.32
C LEU A 345 -14.12 -2.07 -14.86
N ALA A 346 -15.22 -2.76 -14.60
CA ALA A 346 -15.81 -2.86 -13.27
C ALA A 346 -15.06 -3.83 -12.33
N THR A 347 -14.10 -4.59 -12.85
CA THR A 347 -13.28 -5.54 -12.07
C THR A 347 -12.45 -4.81 -11.02
N ASP A 348 -12.47 -5.30 -9.78
CA ASP A 348 -11.65 -4.77 -8.68
C ASP A 348 -10.33 -5.56 -8.55
N PRO A 349 -9.16 -4.95 -8.87
CA PRO A 349 -7.86 -5.61 -8.75
C PRO A 349 -7.49 -6.03 -7.32
N ARG A 350 -8.18 -5.53 -6.29
CA ARG A 350 -7.97 -5.98 -4.90
C ARG A 350 -8.34 -7.45 -4.68
N SER A 351 -9.16 -8.02 -5.56
CA SER A 351 -9.53 -9.44 -5.53
C SER A 351 -8.44 -10.37 -6.10
N TRP A 352 -7.39 -9.84 -6.73
CA TRP A 352 -6.32 -10.64 -7.34
C TRP A 352 -5.30 -11.08 -6.28
N ALA A 353 -5.71 -12.07 -5.49
CA ALA A 353 -4.94 -12.56 -4.35
C ALA A 353 -3.57 -13.16 -4.75
N PRO A 354 -2.56 -13.11 -3.87
CA PRO A 354 -1.25 -13.74 -4.07
C PRO A 354 -1.35 -15.19 -4.52
N GLY A 355 -0.55 -15.60 -5.50
CA GLY A 355 -0.52 -16.96 -6.03
C GLY A 355 -1.75 -17.37 -6.85
N THR A 356 -2.71 -16.47 -7.08
CA THR A 356 -3.90 -16.75 -7.89
C THR A 356 -3.75 -16.26 -9.33
N THR A 357 -4.52 -16.87 -10.22
CA THR A 357 -4.65 -16.46 -11.62
C THR A 357 -6.09 -16.01 -11.86
N THR A 358 -6.27 -14.85 -12.48
CA THR A 358 -7.58 -14.26 -12.79
C THR A 358 -7.68 -13.96 -14.27
N THR A 359 -8.76 -14.39 -14.89
CA THR A 359 -9.13 -14.00 -16.25
C THR A 359 -10.16 -12.89 -16.20
N VAL A 360 -9.87 -11.77 -16.87
CA VAL A 360 -10.73 -10.60 -16.97
C VAL A 360 -11.32 -10.54 -18.37
N VAL A 361 -12.61 -10.22 -18.44
CA VAL A 361 -13.31 -9.91 -19.68
C VAL A 361 -13.46 -8.39 -19.78
N ALA A 362 -13.06 -7.83 -20.91
CA ALA A 362 -13.27 -6.45 -21.27
C ALA A 362 -14.24 -6.41 -22.46
N ASP A 363 -15.41 -5.83 -22.22
CA ASP A 363 -16.48 -5.68 -23.20
C ASP A 363 -16.94 -4.22 -23.22
N GLY A 364 -16.98 -3.63 -24.40
CA GLY A 364 -17.45 -2.27 -24.61
C GLY A 364 -17.60 -1.88 -26.08
N GLY A 365 -18.25 -0.75 -26.33
CA GLY A 365 -18.46 -0.22 -27.66
C GLY A 365 -17.32 0.67 -28.15
N ILE A 366 -16.92 0.48 -29.40
CA ILE A 366 -16.05 1.43 -30.12
C ILE A 366 -16.89 2.64 -30.56
N PRO A 367 -16.52 3.90 -30.24
CA PRO A 367 -17.22 5.08 -30.73
C PRO A 367 -17.45 5.03 -32.24
N SER A 368 -18.65 5.40 -32.69
CA SER A 368 -18.95 5.52 -34.12
C SER A 368 -18.06 6.56 -34.82
N SER A 369 -17.53 7.53 -34.07
CA SER A 369 -16.58 8.55 -34.53
C SER A 369 -15.11 8.12 -34.44
N ALA A 370 -14.79 6.88 -34.03
CA ALA A 370 -13.41 6.42 -33.96
C ALA A 370 -12.79 6.38 -35.37
N PRO A 371 -11.64 7.05 -35.62
CA PRO A 371 -10.96 6.97 -36.91
C PRO A 371 -10.65 5.52 -37.31
N THR A 372 -10.80 5.21 -38.59
CA THR A 372 -10.35 3.92 -39.13
C THR A 372 -8.83 3.86 -39.14
N GLY A 373 -8.26 2.69 -38.86
CA GLY A 373 -6.81 2.47 -38.81
C GLY A 373 -6.42 1.50 -37.71
N ASP A 374 -5.10 1.36 -37.49
CA ASP A 374 -4.57 0.48 -36.46
C ASP A 374 -4.50 1.18 -35.10
N TYR A 375 -4.84 0.43 -34.07
CA TYR A 375 -4.77 0.87 -32.67
C TYR A 375 -3.88 -0.08 -31.88
N ASP A 376 -2.93 0.47 -31.12
CA ASP A 376 -2.30 -0.28 -30.04
C ASP A 376 -3.34 -0.59 -28.96
N VAL A 377 -3.27 -1.79 -28.40
CA VAL A 377 -4.09 -2.19 -27.25
C VAL A 377 -3.20 -2.26 -26.01
N LEU A 378 -3.55 -1.49 -24.99
CA LEU A 378 -2.81 -1.41 -23.74
C LEU A 378 -3.76 -1.58 -22.54
N LEU A 379 -3.18 -1.85 -21.37
CA LEU A 379 -3.86 -1.84 -20.09
C LEU A 379 -3.34 -0.70 -19.23
N ASN A 380 -4.24 -0.06 -18.47
CA ASN A 380 -3.87 0.87 -17.42
C ASN A 380 -4.46 0.39 -16.09
N LEU A 381 -3.69 0.55 -15.02
CA LEU A 381 -4.14 0.30 -13.65
C LEU A 381 -3.93 1.56 -12.81
N PRO A 382 -4.67 2.64 -13.11
CA PRO A 382 -4.41 3.96 -12.54
C PRO A 382 -4.88 4.06 -11.10
N ASP A 383 -4.34 5.02 -10.36
CA ASP A 383 -4.89 5.37 -9.06
C ASP A 383 -6.30 5.94 -9.26
N PRO A 384 -7.31 5.47 -8.48
CA PRO A 384 -8.69 5.92 -8.67
C PRO A 384 -8.91 7.36 -8.20
N MET A 385 -7.96 7.95 -7.47
CA MET A 385 -8.05 9.35 -7.06
C MET A 385 -7.73 10.26 -8.25
N SER A 386 -8.61 11.21 -8.55
CA SER A 386 -8.46 12.12 -9.70
C SER A 386 -7.17 12.93 -9.70
N SER A 387 -6.64 13.25 -8.51
CA SER A 387 -5.34 13.93 -8.34
C SER A 387 -4.14 13.10 -8.82
N LEU A 388 -4.28 11.78 -8.94
CA LEU A 388 -3.22 10.83 -9.27
C LEU A 388 -3.47 10.01 -10.54
N TYR A 389 -4.72 9.89 -10.99
CA TYR A 389 -5.14 9.04 -12.11
C TYR A 389 -4.27 9.17 -13.38
N GLY A 390 -3.90 10.40 -13.75
CA GLY A 390 -3.10 10.69 -14.94
C GLY A 390 -1.58 10.69 -14.73
N ASN A 391 -1.11 10.36 -13.53
CA ASN A 391 0.30 10.37 -13.20
C ASN A 391 0.88 8.94 -13.26
N PRO A 392 1.83 8.65 -14.19
CA PRO A 392 2.35 7.30 -14.41
C PRO A 392 3.05 6.70 -13.19
N ALA A 393 3.60 7.52 -12.29
CA ALA A 393 4.21 7.04 -11.04
C ALA A 393 3.21 6.32 -10.11
N TYR A 394 1.92 6.53 -10.32
CA TYR A 394 0.84 5.95 -9.53
C TYR A 394 0.04 4.89 -10.30
N SER A 395 0.43 4.52 -11.53
CA SER A 395 -0.14 3.37 -12.24
C SER A 395 0.60 2.08 -11.88
N ILE A 396 -0.10 0.94 -11.87
CA ILE A 396 0.57 -0.35 -11.66
C ILE A 396 1.29 -0.79 -12.94
N GLN A 397 2.60 -0.95 -12.83
CA GLN A 397 3.44 -1.61 -13.82
C GLN A 397 3.29 -3.13 -13.73
N LEU A 398 3.00 -3.78 -14.85
CA LEU A 398 2.99 -5.24 -14.94
C LEU A 398 4.42 -5.79 -14.93
N ALA A 399 4.58 -7.00 -14.39
CA ALA A 399 5.85 -7.71 -14.23
C ALA A 399 6.49 -8.19 -15.55
N ASN A 400 5.83 -7.96 -16.68
CA ASN A 400 6.25 -8.38 -18.01
C ASN A 400 7.37 -7.47 -18.56
N GLN A 401 8.23 -8.03 -19.40
CA GLN A 401 9.27 -7.28 -20.08
C GLN A 401 8.70 -6.54 -21.30
N ASN A 402 9.24 -5.36 -21.59
CA ASN A 402 8.93 -4.57 -22.79
C ASN A 402 7.44 -4.16 -22.96
N VAL A 403 6.64 -4.20 -21.88
CA VAL A 403 5.24 -3.73 -21.91
C VAL A 403 5.04 -2.35 -21.31
N TRP A 404 5.90 -1.93 -20.38
CA TRP A 404 5.69 -0.70 -19.60
C TRP A 404 6.08 0.56 -20.37
N GLU A 405 5.18 1.54 -20.40
CA GLU A 405 5.41 2.88 -20.93
C GLU A 405 5.51 3.90 -19.79
N SER A 406 6.72 4.29 -19.41
CA SER A 406 6.96 5.18 -18.27
C SER A 406 6.36 6.58 -18.42
N SER A 407 6.12 7.05 -19.65
CA SER A 407 5.55 8.38 -19.91
C SER A 407 4.03 8.43 -19.74
N THR A 408 3.34 7.31 -19.91
CA THR A 408 1.86 7.23 -19.90
C THR A 408 1.32 6.42 -18.72
N GLY A 409 2.13 5.51 -18.18
CA GLY A 409 1.71 4.56 -17.16
C GLY A 409 0.96 3.35 -17.73
N PHE A 410 1.01 3.17 -19.06
CA PHE A 410 0.32 2.08 -19.74
C PHE A 410 1.19 0.84 -19.86
N ASN A 411 0.53 -0.31 -19.93
CA ASN A 411 1.11 -1.61 -20.16
C ASN A 411 0.65 -2.12 -21.54
N SER A 412 1.52 -2.04 -22.53
CA SER A 412 1.27 -2.53 -23.89
C SER A 412 1.02 -4.03 -23.91
N LEU A 413 -0.03 -4.46 -24.61
CA LEU A 413 -0.27 -5.89 -24.88
C LEU A 413 0.58 -6.42 -26.04
N LEU A 414 1.40 -5.56 -26.65
CA LEU A 414 2.18 -5.86 -27.87
C LEU A 414 1.30 -6.38 -29.01
N LYS A 415 0.05 -5.90 -29.04
CA LYS A 415 -0.98 -6.29 -30.00
C LYS A 415 -1.73 -5.06 -30.49
N SER A 416 -2.36 -5.22 -31.65
CA SER A 416 -3.15 -4.18 -32.26
C SER A 416 -4.47 -4.71 -32.78
N VAL A 417 -5.45 -3.83 -32.85
CA VAL A 417 -6.72 -4.06 -33.51
C VAL A 417 -6.89 -3.03 -34.62
N ASN A 418 -7.43 -3.45 -35.75
CA ASN A 418 -7.71 -2.56 -36.87
C ASN A 418 -9.19 -2.14 -36.84
N ILE A 419 -9.46 -0.84 -36.70
CA ILE A 419 -10.80 -0.30 -36.81
C ILE A 419 -11.09 -0.02 -38.29
N ASN A 420 -12.09 -0.70 -38.86
CA ASN A 420 -12.41 -0.64 -40.28
C ASN A 420 -13.92 -0.61 -40.51
N ILE A 421 -14.41 0.34 -41.29
CA ILE A 421 -15.84 0.50 -41.60
C ILE A 421 -16.48 -0.76 -42.23
N SER A 422 -15.68 -1.56 -42.95
CA SER A 422 -16.11 -2.78 -43.61
C SER A 422 -15.96 -4.04 -42.75
N ALA A 423 -15.46 -3.93 -41.52
CA ALA A 423 -15.33 -5.08 -40.63
C ALA A 423 -16.71 -5.67 -40.30
N SER A 424 -16.80 -7.00 -40.34
CA SER A 424 -17.99 -7.72 -39.88
C SER A 424 -18.09 -7.71 -38.35
N GLY A 425 -19.26 -8.03 -37.83
CA GLY A 425 -19.50 -8.11 -36.39
C GLY A 425 -20.72 -7.32 -35.93
N ASN A 426 -21.10 -7.55 -34.69
CA ASN A 426 -22.26 -6.92 -34.08
C ASN A 426 -21.99 -5.45 -33.78
N SER A 427 -23.04 -4.64 -33.90
CA SER A 427 -23.01 -3.30 -33.33
C SER A 427 -23.14 -3.42 -31.81
N TYR A 428 -22.41 -2.60 -31.06
CA TYR A 428 -22.52 -2.61 -29.61
C TYR A 428 -23.82 -1.96 -29.16
N SER A 429 -24.52 -2.58 -28.23
CA SER A 429 -25.82 -2.11 -27.69
C SER A 429 -25.79 -1.82 -26.19
N GLY A 430 -24.63 -2.02 -25.54
CA GLY A 430 -24.46 -1.75 -24.11
C GLY A 430 -24.21 -0.27 -23.79
N SER A 431 -23.94 0.00 -22.52
CA SER A 431 -23.71 1.35 -21.99
C SER A 431 -22.23 1.72 -21.82
N SER A 432 -21.32 0.73 -21.85
CA SER A 432 -19.90 0.95 -21.67
C SER A 432 -19.22 1.21 -23.01
N TRP A 433 -18.84 2.45 -23.27
CA TRP A 433 -18.17 2.83 -24.50
C TRP A 433 -16.74 3.26 -24.19
N PHE A 434 -15.84 3.01 -25.14
CA PHE A 434 -14.53 3.66 -25.14
C PHE A 434 -14.73 5.19 -25.25
N GLN A 435 -14.05 5.97 -24.41
CA GLN A 435 -14.17 7.44 -24.37
C GLN A 435 -12.85 8.14 -24.69
#